data_AF-A0A2V7U4Q2-F1
#
_entry.id   AF-A0A2V7U4Q2-F1
#
_cell.length_a   1.000
_cell.length_b   1.000
_cell.length_c   1.000
_cell.angle_alpha   90.00
_cell.angle_beta   90.00
_cell.angle_gamma   90.00
#
_symmetry.space_group_name_H-M   'P 1'
#
loop_
_entity.id
_entity.type
_entity.pdbx_description
1 polymer ?
#
loop_
_entity_poly.entity_id
_entity_poly.type
_entity_poly.pdbx_seq_one_letter_code
_entity_poly.pdbx_strand_id
1 'polypeptide(L)'
;LSKMVRAVDRRSLEARALDEDTGPSRIFEVGCSPDVRWKWYVARGAAARAAGRMLPVAEAAELIAAEVLSALPLDEDEHWDQEGGDEADASWSRHSEGAEDTAAPAAPATRPPRRGYGLLEPFLVGLEQADAFALDDRFRRALSLEQRLDARIGPLLALVWGRWVHRALGYPTREAYVRERLGMDPTRARALVRLERAAVMSEPFARAYRTGALSWVKAGILVPLVSCDPLGRFMEDWVAWAERVTVRRLRDDVEWALALEQTDPVAFRRSGGLPPDREIGAAPRDAGGDAGGDPLPPPLEREIGAPPRESAEETCSVRFFGPADIVQLFRAVLCTVRRVMERDTGRLPTAGQALGAMLDHALSSWGALDGKVAARHRVFDRDGWRCAVPGCTSMQNLHDHHIRFRSAQGSDALENRITLCAFHHLRGVHAARLRCRGRAPDGLTWQMGIRPGAPPLATYRSGDLQVLS
;
A
#
# COMPACT_ATOMS: atom_id res chain seq x y z
N LEU A 1 -4.75 39.66 -18.22
CA LEU A 1 -4.31 38.24 -18.12
C LEU A 1 -3.83 37.80 -16.71
N SER A 2 -3.62 38.70 -15.74
CA SER A 2 -3.08 38.36 -14.40
C SER A 2 -4.13 38.20 -13.27
N LYS A 3 -5.43 38.43 -13.54
CA LYS A 3 -6.51 38.26 -12.53
C LYS A 3 -7.45 37.07 -12.77
N MET A 4 -7.42 36.41 -13.93
CA MET A 4 -8.22 35.21 -14.22
C MET A 4 -7.55 33.89 -13.77
N VAL A 5 -6.25 33.88 -13.47
CA VAL A 5 -5.52 32.68 -12.99
C VAL A 5 -5.74 32.44 -11.48
N ARG A 6 -6.15 33.45 -10.71
CA ARG A 6 -6.48 33.31 -9.28
C ARG A 6 -7.92 32.84 -8.99
N ALA A 7 -8.73 32.60 -10.03
CA ALA A 7 -10.09 32.08 -9.90
C ALA A 7 -10.21 30.57 -10.17
N VAL A 8 -9.13 29.91 -10.63
CA VAL A 8 -9.12 28.46 -10.90
C VAL A 8 -8.77 27.64 -9.64
N ASP A 9 -8.13 28.26 -8.65
CA ASP A 9 -7.58 27.53 -7.48
C ASP A 9 -8.48 27.55 -6.24
N ARG A 10 -9.61 28.27 -6.26
CA ARG A 10 -10.58 28.34 -5.14
C ARG A 10 -11.82 27.45 -5.34
N ARG A 11 -11.90 26.74 -6.47
CA ARG A 11 -12.96 25.77 -6.80
C ARG A 11 -12.43 24.37 -7.12
N SER A 12 -11.19 24.03 -6.75
CA SER A 12 -10.80 22.62 -6.68
C SER A 12 -11.47 22.02 -5.43
N LEU A 13 -12.75 21.69 -5.61
CA LEU A 13 -13.58 20.85 -4.75
C LEU A 13 -13.13 19.36 -4.83
N GLU A 14 -12.05 19.06 -5.54
CA GLU A 14 -11.62 17.71 -5.90
C GLU A 14 -10.93 16.94 -4.75
N ALA A 15 -10.74 17.56 -3.57
CA ALA A 15 -10.35 16.85 -2.35
C ALA A 15 -11.54 16.50 -1.42
N ARG A 16 -12.77 16.97 -1.72
CA ARG A 16 -13.99 16.61 -0.99
C ARG A 16 -15.08 15.96 -1.86
N ALA A 17 -14.94 16.00 -3.20
CA ALA A 17 -15.93 15.46 -4.13
C ALA A 17 -15.71 13.98 -4.54
N LEU A 18 -14.69 13.29 -4.01
CA LEU A 18 -14.52 11.84 -4.24
C LEU A 18 -15.23 10.96 -3.20
N ASP A 19 -15.83 11.56 -2.15
CA ASP A 19 -16.55 10.84 -1.10
C ASP A 19 -18.08 10.83 -1.30
N GLU A 20 -18.62 11.50 -2.32
CA GLU A 20 -20.07 11.66 -2.50
C GLU A 20 -20.72 10.72 -3.53
N ASP A 21 -19.96 9.86 -4.24
CA ASP A 21 -20.56 8.98 -5.27
C ASP A 21 -20.05 7.53 -5.27
N THR A 22 -19.24 7.13 -4.29
CA THR A 22 -18.89 5.72 -4.11
C THR A 22 -19.70 5.15 -2.96
N GLY A 23 -20.62 4.23 -3.26
CA GLY A 23 -21.39 3.50 -2.26
C GLY A 23 -20.50 2.82 -1.19
N PRO A 24 -21.08 2.29 -0.10
CA PRO A 24 -20.32 1.81 1.05
C PRO A 24 -19.21 0.83 0.63
N SER A 25 -17.96 1.12 1.01
CA SER A 25 -16.82 0.25 0.71
C SER A 25 -17.04 -1.15 1.29
N ARG A 26 -16.86 -2.18 0.45
CA ARG A 26 -17.01 -3.59 0.84
C ARG A 26 -15.69 -4.33 0.77
N ILE A 27 -15.65 -5.47 1.45
CA ILE A 27 -14.50 -6.37 1.47
C ILE A 27 -14.77 -7.61 0.59
N PHE A 28 -13.80 -7.91 -0.27
CA PHE A 28 -13.69 -9.19 -0.94
C PHE A 28 -12.65 -10.03 -0.22
N GLU A 29 -12.95 -11.30 0.05
CA GLU A 29 -12.01 -12.27 0.60
C GLU A 29 -12.35 -13.68 0.12
N VAL A 30 -11.34 -14.41 -0.34
CA VAL A 30 -11.43 -15.81 -0.78
C VAL A 30 -10.19 -16.57 -0.31
N GLY A 31 -10.41 -17.75 0.28
CA GLY A 31 -9.36 -18.73 0.58
C GLY A 31 -8.78 -19.31 -0.71
N CYS A 32 -7.46 -19.50 -0.78
CA CYS A 32 -6.79 -19.89 -2.01
C CYS A 32 -5.41 -20.51 -1.72
N SER A 33 -4.83 -21.16 -2.73
CA SER A 33 -3.48 -21.70 -2.65
C SER A 33 -2.41 -20.59 -2.73
N PRO A 34 -1.18 -20.85 -2.26
CA PRO A 34 -0.06 -19.92 -2.42
C PRO A 34 0.22 -19.53 -3.88
N ASP A 35 -0.01 -20.45 -4.84
CA ASP A 35 0.11 -20.17 -6.27
C ASP A 35 -0.92 -19.14 -6.75
N VAL A 36 -2.19 -19.31 -6.38
CA VAL A 36 -3.25 -18.34 -6.72
C VAL A 36 -2.99 -16.98 -6.06
N ARG A 37 -2.47 -16.98 -4.83
CA ARG A 37 -2.06 -15.76 -4.12
C ARG A 37 -0.95 -15.02 -4.89
N TRP A 38 0.04 -15.76 -5.41
CA TRP A 38 1.09 -15.22 -6.26
C TRP A 38 0.52 -14.69 -7.59
N LYS A 39 -0.31 -15.45 -8.29
CA LYS A 39 -0.99 -15.01 -9.53
C LYS A 39 -1.77 -13.73 -9.33
N TRP A 40 -2.43 -13.55 -8.19
CA TRP A 40 -3.12 -12.29 -7.84
C TRP A 40 -2.14 -11.10 -7.80
N TYR A 41 -0.98 -11.28 -7.16
CA TYR A 41 0.06 -10.25 -7.13
C TYR A 41 0.53 -9.91 -8.56
N VAL A 42 0.80 -10.91 -9.39
CA VAL A 42 1.23 -10.72 -10.79
C VAL A 42 0.16 -10.03 -11.63
N ALA A 43 -1.10 -10.46 -11.51
CA ALA A 43 -2.22 -9.95 -12.29
C ALA A 43 -2.47 -8.45 -12.03
N ARG A 44 -2.28 -7.96 -10.79
CA ARG A 44 -2.35 -6.50 -10.52
C ARG A 44 -1.28 -5.71 -11.28
N GLY A 45 -0.07 -6.28 -11.41
CA GLY A 45 1.00 -5.68 -12.21
C GLY A 45 0.68 -5.70 -13.71
N ALA A 46 0.14 -6.81 -14.20
CA ALA A 46 -0.31 -6.94 -15.59
C ALA A 46 -1.46 -5.99 -15.93
N ALA A 47 -2.43 -5.83 -15.03
CA ALA A 47 -3.53 -4.88 -15.18
C ALA A 47 -3.02 -3.43 -15.31
N ALA A 48 -1.99 -3.05 -14.55
CA ALA A 48 -1.37 -1.74 -14.68
C ALA A 48 -0.68 -1.54 -16.05
N ARG A 49 -0.02 -2.59 -16.58
CA ARG A 49 0.55 -2.56 -17.94
C ARG A 49 -0.51 -2.39 -19.02
N ALA A 50 -1.62 -3.13 -18.90
CA ALA A 50 -2.74 -3.04 -19.82
C ALA A 50 -3.37 -1.64 -19.81
N ALA A 51 -3.55 -1.05 -18.62
CA ALA A 51 -4.12 0.28 -18.46
C ALA A 51 -3.15 1.43 -18.79
N GLY A 52 -1.83 1.17 -18.89
CA GLY A 52 -0.84 2.22 -19.11
C GLY A 52 -0.66 3.17 -17.91
N ARG A 53 -1.07 2.75 -16.71
CA ARG A 53 -0.94 3.48 -15.45
C ARG A 53 -1.07 2.51 -14.29
N MET A 54 -0.57 2.90 -13.11
CA MET A 54 -0.82 2.07 -11.94
C MET A 54 -2.29 2.21 -11.50
N LEU A 55 -2.90 1.08 -11.17
CA LEU A 55 -4.29 0.97 -10.71
C LEU A 55 -4.33 0.72 -9.19
N PRO A 56 -5.25 1.37 -8.45
CA PRO A 56 -5.69 0.89 -7.15
C PRO A 56 -6.18 -0.57 -7.23
N VAL A 57 -6.13 -1.30 -6.12
CA VAL A 57 -6.46 -2.73 -6.11
C VAL A 57 -7.89 -3.00 -6.60
N ALA A 58 -8.85 -2.14 -6.27
CA ALA A 58 -10.23 -2.27 -6.74
C ALA A 58 -10.35 -2.06 -8.27
N GLU A 59 -9.72 -1.04 -8.85
CA GLU A 59 -9.70 -0.83 -10.30
C GLU A 59 -8.96 -1.96 -11.04
N ALA A 60 -7.88 -2.50 -10.45
CA ALA A 60 -7.22 -3.67 -11.00
C ALA A 60 -8.13 -4.90 -10.98
N ALA A 61 -8.90 -5.09 -9.90
CA ALA A 61 -9.89 -6.17 -9.79
C ALA A 61 -10.99 -6.00 -10.86
N GLU A 62 -11.50 -4.78 -11.03
CA GLU A 62 -12.48 -4.46 -12.07
C GLU A 62 -11.95 -4.79 -13.47
N LEU A 63 -10.72 -4.39 -13.80
CA LEU A 63 -10.13 -4.67 -15.09
C LEU A 63 -9.92 -6.18 -15.32
N ILE A 64 -9.49 -6.93 -14.30
CA ILE A 64 -9.39 -8.40 -14.35
C ILE A 64 -10.78 -9.01 -14.60
N ALA A 65 -11.81 -8.55 -13.87
CA ALA A 65 -13.16 -9.05 -14.03
C ALA A 65 -13.73 -8.74 -15.43
N ALA A 66 -13.49 -7.54 -15.95
CA ALA A 66 -13.91 -7.13 -17.29
C ALA A 66 -13.23 -7.97 -18.38
N GLU A 67 -11.92 -8.25 -18.24
CA GLU A 67 -11.18 -9.11 -19.16
C GLU A 67 -11.77 -10.53 -19.17
N VAL A 68 -11.97 -11.15 -18.00
CA VAL A 68 -12.56 -12.48 -17.90
C VAL A 68 -14.00 -12.49 -18.44
N LEU A 69 -14.80 -11.49 -18.10
CA LEU A 69 -16.18 -11.37 -18.57
C LEU A 69 -16.25 -11.29 -20.09
N SER A 70 -15.28 -10.65 -20.74
CA SER A 70 -15.22 -10.55 -22.21
C SER A 70 -15.00 -11.90 -22.92
N ALA A 71 -14.47 -12.89 -22.20
CA ALA A 71 -14.22 -14.24 -22.72
C ALA A 71 -15.25 -15.28 -22.27
N LEU A 72 -16.15 -14.93 -21.36
CA LEU A 72 -17.24 -15.82 -20.98
C LEU A 72 -18.28 -15.87 -22.12
N PRO A 73 -18.76 -17.06 -22.48
CA PRO A 73 -19.80 -17.19 -23.50
C PRO A 73 -21.06 -16.42 -23.06
N LEU A 74 -21.58 -15.59 -23.95
CA LEU A 74 -22.94 -15.08 -23.84
C LEU A 74 -23.84 -16.21 -24.30
N ASP A 75 -24.31 -17.03 -23.37
CA ASP A 75 -25.34 -18.01 -23.70
C ASP A 75 -26.61 -17.23 -24.10
N GLU A 76 -26.82 -17.04 -25.40
CA GLU A 76 -28.03 -16.40 -25.97
C GLU A 76 -29.30 -17.24 -25.71
N ASP A 77 -29.16 -18.46 -25.17
CA ASP A 77 -30.23 -19.44 -24.99
C ASP A 77 -30.64 -19.71 -23.53
N GLU A 78 -30.08 -19.02 -22.53
CA GLU A 78 -30.61 -19.10 -21.17
C GLU A 78 -31.78 -18.13 -21.01
N HIS A 79 -33.00 -18.64 -21.21
CA HIS A 79 -34.22 -18.08 -20.64
C HIS A 79 -33.92 -17.67 -19.20
N TRP A 80 -34.18 -16.41 -18.86
CA TRP A 80 -34.16 -15.92 -17.48
C TRP A 80 -35.30 -16.60 -16.72
N ASP A 81 -35.12 -17.87 -16.35
CA ASP A 81 -35.96 -18.55 -15.38
C ASP A 81 -35.68 -17.88 -14.04
N GLN A 82 -36.58 -16.95 -13.73
CA GLN A 82 -36.62 -16.16 -12.52
C GLN A 82 -37.18 -17.03 -11.39
N GLU A 83 -36.58 -18.20 -11.12
CA GLU A 83 -37.04 -19.10 -10.07
C GLU A 83 -35.88 -19.78 -9.32
N GLY A 84 -35.76 -19.46 -8.03
CA GLY A 84 -35.39 -20.44 -7.01
C GLY A 84 -33.91 -20.63 -6.72
N GLY A 85 -33.34 -19.74 -5.90
CA GLY A 85 -32.04 -19.95 -5.26
C GLY A 85 -31.93 -19.24 -3.91
N ASP A 86 -32.98 -19.29 -3.10
CA ASP A 86 -32.90 -18.95 -1.69
C ASP A 86 -32.17 -20.05 -0.93
N GLU A 87 -31.21 -19.61 -0.10
CA GLU A 87 -30.62 -20.26 1.07
C GLU A 87 -29.74 -21.52 0.89
N ALA A 88 -28.42 -21.33 1.00
CA ALA A 88 -27.64 -21.89 2.13
C ALA A 88 -26.20 -21.33 2.17
N ASP A 89 -25.84 -20.79 3.35
CA ASP A 89 -24.49 -20.49 3.84
C ASP A 89 -23.83 -19.12 3.52
N ALA A 90 -24.67 -18.08 3.44
CA ALA A 90 -24.20 -16.72 3.73
C ALA A 90 -24.26 -16.47 5.24
N SER A 91 -23.13 -16.63 5.93
CA SER A 91 -22.96 -16.12 7.29
C SER A 91 -23.02 -14.59 7.26
N TRP A 92 -24.23 -14.07 7.46
CA TRP A 92 -24.52 -12.66 7.62
C TRP A 92 -23.95 -12.17 8.94
N SER A 93 -22.69 -11.75 8.95
CA SER A 93 -22.21 -10.84 9.99
C SER A 93 -22.77 -9.44 9.73
N ARG A 94 -24.06 -9.24 10.02
CA ARG A 94 -24.52 -7.90 10.40
C ARG A 94 -23.68 -7.52 11.61
N HIS A 95 -22.92 -6.43 11.50
CA HIS A 95 -22.46 -5.79 12.71
C HIS A 95 -23.69 -5.55 13.57
N SER A 96 -23.72 -6.18 14.74
CA SER A 96 -24.68 -5.88 15.78
C SER A 96 -24.60 -4.38 16.04
N GLU A 97 -25.57 -3.65 15.51
CA GLU A 97 -26.07 -2.45 16.17
C GLU A 97 -26.54 -2.95 17.53
N GLY A 98 -25.67 -2.78 18.52
CA GLY A 98 -25.95 -3.13 19.90
C GLY A 98 -27.23 -2.40 20.31
N ALA A 99 -28.09 -3.12 21.02
CA ALA A 99 -29.28 -2.61 21.66
C ALA A 99 -29.05 -1.19 22.22
N GLU A 100 -29.90 -0.26 21.78
CA GLU A 100 -30.07 1.03 22.41
C GLU A 100 -30.56 0.78 23.84
N ASP A 101 -29.61 0.70 24.75
CA ASP A 101 -29.88 0.83 26.18
C ASP A 101 -30.09 2.32 26.43
N THR A 102 -31.36 2.70 26.66
CA THR A 102 -31.77 4.06 27.01
C THR A 102 -31.26 4.42 28.40
N ALA A 103 -29.96 4.66 28.52
CA ALA A 103 -29.36 5.32 29.68
C ALA A 103 -29.31 6.81 29.40
N ALA A 104 -29.93 7.60 30.28
CA ALA A 104 -29.91 9.05 30.24
C ALA A 104 -28.47 9.60 30.06
N PRO A 105 -28.27 10.68 29.28
CA PRO A 105 -26.95 11.21 29.02
C PRO A 105 -26.29 11.62 30.34
N ALA A 106 -25.22 10.91 30.71
CA ALA A 106 -24.35 11.34 31.79
C ALA A 106 -23.76 12.70 31.41
N ALA A 107 -23.83 13.66 32.33
CA ALA A 107 -23.32 15.01 32.13
C ALA A 107 -21.88 14.96 31.57
N PRO A 108 -21.56 15.78 30.54
CA PRO A 108 -20.27 15.71 29.88
C PRO A 108 -19.16 15.95 30.91
N ALA A 109 -18.31 14.94 31.11
CA ALA A 109 -17.16 15.06 31.99
C ALA A 109 -16.36 16.30 31.56
N THR A 110 -16.34 17.32 32.41
CA THR A 110 -15.76 18.64 32.16
C THR A 110 -14.41 18.51 31.48
N ARG A 111 -14.32 18.97 30.22
CA ARG A 111 -13.07 18.93 29.46
C ARG A 111 -12.03 19.69 30.28
N PRO A 112 -10.85 19.11 30.57
CA PRO A 112 -9.86 19.81 31.36
C PRO A 112 -9.51 21.13 30.66
N PRO A 113 -9.32 22.22 31.40
CA PRO A 113 -8.98 23.51 30.80
C PRO A 113 -7.74 23.34 29.93
N ARG A 114 -7.80 23.83 28.69
CA ARG A 114 -6.65 23.84 27.78
C ARG A 114 -5.55 24.67 28.44
N ARG A 115 -4.54 24.01 29.02
CA ARG A 115 -3.29 24.71 29.42
C ARG A 115 -2.68 25.33 28.17
N GLY A 116 -2.20 26.56 28.30
CA GLY A 116 -1.86 27.44 27.18
C GLY A 116 -0.89 26.84 26.17
N TYR A 117 -0.96 27.37 24.95
CA TYR A 117 -0.18 26.96 23.77
C TYR A 117 1.33 27.25 23.87
N GLY A 118 1.90 27.44 25.07
CA GLY A 118 3.32 27.76 25.24
C GLY A 118 4.28 26.72 24.66
N LEU A 119 3.84 25.46 24.55
CA LEU A 119 4.57 24.40 23.85
C LEU A 119 4.66 24.65 22.33
N LEU A 120 3.66 25.32 21.76
CA LEU A 120 3.57 25.62 20.32
C LEU A 120 4.24 26.94 19.94
N GLU A 121 4.45 27.85 20.88
CA GLU A 121 5.03 29.18 20.66
C GLU A 121 6.30 29.14 19.78
N PRO A 122 7.29 28.24 20.02
CA PRO A 122 8.51 28.21 19.21
C PRO A 122 8.30 27.86 17.72
N PHE A 123 7.15 27.29 17.36
CA PHE A 123 6.79 26.96 15.98
C PHE A 123 6.03 28.09 15.28
N LEU A 124 5.35 28.95 16.04
CA LEU A 124 4.40 29.93 15.52
C LEU A 124 5.00 31.34 15.36
N VAL A 125 6.01 31.70 16.16
CA VAL A 125 6.63 33.03 16.13
C VAL A 125 7.22 33.33 14.74
N GLY A 126 6.83 34.48 14.16
CA GLY A 126 7.34 34.95 12.87
C GLY A 126 7.03 34.05 11.67
N LEU A 127 5.92 33.29 11.70
CA LEU A 127 5.50 32.40 10.61
C LEU A 127 5.29 33.13 9.27
N GLU A 128 4.72 34.33 9.30
CA GLU A 128 4.42 35.09 8.08
C GLU A 128 5.68 35.56 7.34
N GLN A 129 6.80 35.68 8.05
CA GLN A 129 8.09 36.07 7.49
C GLN A 129 8.99 34.87 7.17
N ALA A 130 8.57 33.64 7.51
CA ALA A 130 9.37 32.44 7.29
C ALA A 130 9.40 32.06 5.81
N ASP A 131 10.60 31.86 5.27
CA ASP A 131 10.76 31.26 3.94
C ASP A 131 10.42 29.75 3.97
N ALA A 132 10.35 29.12 2.79
CA ALA A 132 9.99 27.70 2.69
C ALA A 132 10.95 26.76 3.46
N PHE A 133 12.19 27.16 3.70
CA PHE A 133 13.22 26.34 4.34
C PHE A 133 13.11 26.44 5.87
N ALA A 134 12.89 27.65 6.38
CA ALA A 134 12.54 27.87 7.78
C ALA A 134 11.22 27.18 8.14
N LEU A 135 10.24 27.19 7.23
CA LEU A 135 9.00 26.43 7.39
C LEU A 135 9.26 24.91 7.44
N ASP A 136 10.06 24.35 6.53
CA ASP A 136 10.41 22.92 6.54
C ASP A 136 11.08 22.49 7.86
N ASP A 137 12.07 23.25 8.34
CA ASP A 137 12.75 22.99 9.61
C ASP A 137 11.78 23.03 10.81
N ARG A 138 10.88 24.01 10.84
CA ARG A 138 9.81 24.08 11.86
C ARG A 138 8.86 22.89 11.77
N PHE A 139 8.44 22.50 10.56
CA PHE A 139 7.59 21.33 10.35
C PHE A 139 8.27 20.05 10.82
N ARG A 140 9.56 19.85 10.55
CA ARG A 140 10.31 18.67 11.03
C ARG A 140 10.36 18.62 12.55
N ARG A 141 10.67 19.74 13.22
CA ARG A 141 10.66 19.79 14.68
C ARG A 141 9.27 19.53 15.26
N ALA A 142 8.22 20.07 14.64
CA ALA A 142 6.84 19.84 15.06
C ALA A 142 6.45 18.37 14.90
N LEU A 143 6.81 17.76 13.77
CA LEU A 143 6.59 16.33 13.51
C LEU A 143 7.34 15.45 14.51
N SER A 144 8.60 15.76 14.83
CA SER A 144 9.34 15.02 15.86
C SER A 144 8.70 15.15 17.26
N LEU A 145 8.12 16.31 17.59
CA LEU A 145 7.36 16.48 18.82
C LEU A 145 6.08 15.64 18.80
N GLU A 146 5.33 15.67 17.70
CA GLU A 146 4.12 14.86 17.51
C GLU A 146 4.43 13.36 17.67
N GLN A 147 5.48 12.85 17.02
CA GLN A 147 5.91 11.45 17.12
C GLN A 147 6.22 11.04 18.57
N ARG A 148 6.94 11.87 19.33
CA ARG A 148 7.20 11.60 20.76
C ARG A 148 5.93 11.61 21.60
N LEU A 149 4.97 12.48 21.28
CA LEU A 149 3.68 12.52 21.97
C LEU A 149 2.86 11.27 21.65
N ASP A 150 2.78 10.88 20.38
CA ASP A 150 2.08 9.65 19.93
C ASP A 150 2.66 8.39 20.60
N ALA A 151 3.99 8.28 20.68
CA ALA A 151 4.66 7.18 21.37
C ALA A 151 4.38 7.12 22.87
N ARG A 152 4.07 8.26 23.52
CA ARG A 152 3.65 8.32 24.93
C ARG A 152 2.15 8.07 25.11
N ILE A 153 1.33 8.47 24.14
CA ILE A 153 -0.13 8.29 24.18
C ILE A 153 -0.50 6.81 23.95
N GLY A 154 0.22 6.10 23.08
CA GLY A 154 -0.03 4.68 22.76
C GLY A 154 -0.20 3.76 23.98
N PRO A 155 0.78 3.68 24.90
CA PRO A 155 0.67 2.90 26.15
C PRO A 155 -0.55 3.25 27.00
N LEU A 156 -0.86 4.54 27.11
CA LEU A 156 -2.00 5.03 27.90
C LEU A 156 -3.33 4.62 27.27
N LEU A 157 -3.46 4.77 25.94
CA LEU A 157 -4.64 4.31 25.20
C LEU A 157 -4.81 2.79 25.30
N ALA A 158 -3.72 2.03 25.19
CA ALA A 158 -3.76 0.57 25.31
C ALA A 158 -4.25 0.14 26.70
N LEU A 159 -3.82 0.82 27.77
CA LEU A 159 -4.29 0.59 29.13
C LEU A 159 -5.77 0.92 29.31
N VAL A 160 -6.22 2.09 28.84
CA VAL A 160 -7.63 2.51 28.92
C VAL A 160 -8.55 1.55 28.16
N TRP A 161 -8.11 1.06 27.00
CA TRP A 161 -8.87 0.12 26.20
C TRP A 161 -8.88 -1.29 26.78
N GLY A 162 -7.72 -1.79 27.20
CA GLY A 162 -7.59 -3.14 27.76
C GLY A 162 -8.39 -3.35 29.05
N ARG A 163 -8.56 -2.28 29.85
CA ARG A 163 -9.28 -2.33 31.13
C ARG A 163 -10.68 -1.72 31.09
N TRP A 164 -11.22 -1.45 29.90
CA TRP A 164 -12.55 -0.87 29.72
C TRP A 164 -12.80 0.44 30.51
N VAL A 165 -11.73 1.19 30.81
CA VAL A 165 -11.78 2.39 31.67
C VAL A 165 -12.72 3.45 31.11
N HIS A 166 -12.89 3.52 29.79
CA HIS A 166 -13.87 4.39 29.15
C HIS A 166 -15.30 4.22 29.72
N ARG A 167 -15.73 2.99 30.04
CA ARG A 167 -17.04 2.74 30.65
C ARG A 167 -17.13 3.30 32.06
N ALA A 168 -16.08 3.10 32.87
CA ALA A 168 -15.99 3.68 34.20
C ALA A 168 -15.98 5.23 34.18
N LEU A 169 -15.54 5.82 33.07
CA LEU A 169 -15.58 7.26 32.82
C LEU A 169 -16.91 7.75 32.20
N GLY A 170 -17.91 6.87 32.05
CA GLY A 170 -19.24 7.21 31.54
C GLY A 170 -19.39 7.20 30.02
N TYR A 171 -18.43 6.67 29.27
CA TYR A 171 -18.50 6.61 27.81
C TYR A 171 -18.95 5.22 27.34
N PRO A 172 -19.94 5.12 26.43
CA PRO A 172 -20.50 3.84 26.00
C PRO A 172 -19.51 3.00 25.19
N THR A 173 -18.65 3.66 24.40
CA THR A 173 -17.65 3.01 23.56
C THR A 173 -16.28 3.65 23.70
N ARG A 174 -15.24 2.88 23.35
CA ARG A 174 -13.86 3.37 23.23
C ARG A 174 -13.75 4.57 22.29
N GLU A 175 -14.52 4.56 21.21
CA GLU A 175 -14.51 5.60 20.19
C GLU A 175 -15.18 6.88 20.66
N ALA A 176 -16.31 6.77 21.38
CA ALA A 176 -16.97 7.89 22.04
C ALA A 176 -15.99 8.59 23.01
N TYR A 177 -15.31 7.80 23.86
CA TYR A 177 -14.29 8.34 24.77
C TYR A 177 -13.18 9.10 24.04
N VAL A 178 -12.56 8.50 23.02
CA VAL A 178 -11.45 9.14 22.31
C VAL A 178 -11.91 10.41 21.57
N ARG A 179 -13.09 10.36 20.92
CA ARG A 179 -13.63 11.51 20.16
C ARG A 179 -14.03 12.65 21.08
N GLU A 180 -14.82 12.36 22.10
CA GLU A 180 -15.44 13.38 22.96
C GLU A 180 -14.49 13.88 24.05
N ARG A 181 -13.71 12.98 24.68
CA ARG A 181 -12.80 13.34 25.76
C ARG A 181 -11.44 13.83 25.26
N LEU A 182 -10.85 13.11 24.31
CA LEU A 182 -9.49 13.38 23.84
C LEU A 182 -9.46 14.27 22.59
N GLY A 183 -10.58 14.42 21.89
CA GLY A 183 -10.63 15.17 20.62
C GLY A 183 -9.79 14.51 19.53
N MET A 184 -9.62 13.19 19.59
CA MET A 184 -8.79 12.42 18.67
C MET A 184 -9.67 11.58 17.73
N ASP A 185 -9.21 11.39 16.50
CA ASP A 185 -9.85 10.48 15.55
C ASP A 185 -9.74 9.01 16.03
N PRO A 186 -10.85 8.23 16.04
CA PRO A 186 -10.81 6.84 16.49
C PRO A 186 -9.90 5.92 15.68
N THR A 187 -9.70 6.19 14.38
CA THR A 187 -8.78 5.42 13.53
C THR A 187 -7.33 5.67 13.94
N ARG A 188 -6.99 6.93 14.25
CA ARG A 188 -5.67 7.26 14.81
C ARG A 188 -5.45 6.56 16.15
N ALA A 189 -6.42 6.58 17.06
CA ALA A 189 -6.29 5.87 18.34
C ALA A 189 -6.10 4.35 18.14
N ARG A 190 -6.81 3.74 17.18
CA ARG A 190 -6.67 2.31 16.85
C ARG A 190 -5.27 2.00 16.34
N ALA A 191 -4.73 2.86 15.49
CA ALA A 191 -3.37 2.72 15.01
C ALA A 191 -2.35 2.81 16.16
N LEU A 192 -2.47 3.79 17.06
CA LEU A 192 -1.55 3.93 18.19
C LEU A 192 -1.57 2.73 19.12
N VAL A 193 -2.74 2.16 19.41
CA VAL A 193 -2.82 0.94 20.23
C VAL A 193 -2.27 -0.28 19.49
N ARG A 194 -2.45 -0.38 18.16
CA ARG A 194 -1.83 -1.43 17.36
C ARG A 194 -0.30 -1.35 17.40
N LEU A 195 0.26 -0.14 17.30
CA LEU A 195 1.70 0.09 17.43
C LEU A 195 2.21 -0.29 18.81
N GLU A 196 1.49 0.06 19.87
CA GLU A 196 1.88 -0.31 21.23
C GLU A 196 1.89 -1.82 21.44
N ARG A 197 0.90 -2.54 20.92
CA ARG A 197 0.88 -4.02 20.98
C ARG A 197 2.10 -4.63 20.28
N ALA A 198 2.50 -4.08 19.13
CA ALA A 198 3.70 -4.51 18.43
C ALA A 198 4.97 -4.16 19.22
N ALA A 199 5.03 -2.98 19.84
CA ALA A 199 6.14 -2.55 20.68
C ALA A 199 6.34 -3.46 21.92
N VAL A 200 5.26 -3.97 22.52
CA VAL A 200 5.35 -4.96 23.60
C VAL A 200 6.01 -6.27 23.13
N MET A 201 5.85 -6.63 21.85
CA MET A 201 6.40 -7.86 21.31
C MET A 201 7.83 -7.76 20.79
N SER A 202 8.32 -6.56 20.49
CA SER A 202 9.65 -6.37 19.91
C SER A 202 10.31 -5.09 20.43
N GLU A 203 11.37 -5.26 21.23
CA GLU A 203 12.15 -4.15 21.78
C GLU A 203 12.86 -3.31 20.70
N PRO A 204 13.49 -3.89 19.65
CA PRO A 204 14.04 -3.10 18.54
C PRO A 204 13.01 -2.16 17.88
N PHE A 205 11.80 -2.68 17.62
CA PHE A 205 10.70 -1.90 17.08
C PHE A 205 10.25 -0.80 18.06
N ALA A 206 10.10 -1.15 19.34
CA ALA A 206 9.67 -0.22 20.39
C ALA A 206 10.65 0.94 20.54
N ARG A 207 11.95 0.65 20.60
CA ARG A 207 13.02 1.64 20.69
C ARG A 207 12.96 2.61 19.52
N ALA A 208 12.93 2.10 18.30
CA ALA A 208 12.93 2.92 17.09
C ALA A 208 11.68 3.80 16.95
N TYR A 209 10.51 3.29 17.34
CA TYR A 209 9.27 4.08 17.36
C TYR A 209 9.30 5.17 18.45
N ARG A 210 9.75 4.84 19.67
CA ARG A 210 9.78 5.78 20.81
C ARG A 210 10.80 6.90 20.65
N THR A 211 11.93 6.65 20.00
CA THR A 211 12.94 7.68 19.69
C THR A 211 12.54 8.57 18.52
N GLY A 212 11.55 8.15 17.72
CA GLY A 212 11.14 8.83 16.49
C GLY A 212 11.99 8.46 15.27
N ALA A 213 12.91 7.50 15.40
CA ALA A 213 13.65 6.95 14.25
C ALA A 213 12.69 6.32 13.22
N LEU A 214 11.62 5.69 13.71
CA LEU A 214 10.46 5.33 12.89
C LEU A 214 9.31 6.29 13.12
N SER A 215 8.88 6.96 12.04
CA SER A 215 7.56 7.61 12.01
C SER A 215 6.43 6.59 12.23
N TRP A 216 5.30 7.02 12.78
CA TRP A 216 4.12 6.16 12.99
C TRP A 216 3.66 5.43 11.72
N VAL A 217 3.80 6.05 10.54
CA VAL A 217 3.48 5.43 9.24
C VAL A 217 4.42 4.26 8.94
N LYS A 218 5.73 4.47 9.04
CA LYS A 218 6.73 3.40 8.81
C LYS A 218 6.59 2.29 9.85
N ALA A 219 6.39 2.66 11.12
CA ALA A 219 6.13 1.70 12.19
C ALA A 219 4.88 0.85 11.88
N GLY A 220 3.80 1.48 11.41
CA GLY A 220 2.57 0.79 11.02
C GLY A 220 2.76 -0.23 9.88
N ILE A 221 3.65 0.08 8.93
CA ILE A 221 4.02 -0.83 7.84
C ILE A 221 4.80 -2.04 8.37
N LEU A 222 5.67 -1.87 9.36
CA LEU A 222 6.48 -2.96 9.93
C LEU A 222 5.69 -3.88 10.89
N VAL A 223 4.54 -3.45 11.42
CA VAL A 223 3.77 -4.24 12.40
C VAL A 223 3.51 -5.70 11.97
N PRO A 224 3.11 -6.03 10.73
CA PRO A 224 2.92 -7.42 10.31
C PRO A 224 4.17 -8.29 10.47
N LEU A 225 5.36 -7.72 10.22
CA LEU A 225 6.63 -8.46 10.35
C LEU A 225 6.97 -8.77 11.81
N VAL A 226 6.51 -7.97 12.77
CA VAL A 226 6.66 -8.28 14.20
C VAL A 226 5.98 -9.61 14.54
N SER A 227 4.89 -9.96 13.87
CA SER A 227 4.21 -11.25 14.04
C SER A 227 4.92 -12.40 13.32
N CYS A 228 5.54 -12.14 12.17
CA CYS A 228 6.29 -13.13 11.38
C CYS A 228 7.68 -13.45 11.98
N ASP A 229 8.23 -12.55 12.81
CA ASP A 229 9.52 -12.71 13.48
C ASP A 229 9.36 -12.63 15.02
N PRO A 230 8.71 -13.62 15.65
CA PRO A 230 8.44 -13.60 17.09
C PRO A 230 9.72 -13.68 17.95
N LEU A 231 10.83 -14.13 17.37
CA LEU A 231 12.14 -14.18 18.03
C LEU A 231 12.94 -12.89 17.85
N GLY A 232 12.45 -11.94 17.03
CA GLY A 232 13.10 -10.65 16.80
C GLY A 232 14.46 -10.75 16.10
N ARG A 233 14.68 -11.74 15.23
CA ARG A 233 15.95 -11.99 14.54
C ARG A 233 16.28 -10.94 13.49
N PHE A 234 15.28 -10.36 12.85
CA PHE A 234 15.43 -9.52 11.65
C PHE A 234 14.89 -8.10 11.85
N MET A 235 14.19 -7.84 12.95
CA MET A 235 13.55 -6.54 13.16
C MET A 235 14.55 -5.39 13.18
N GLU A 236 15.75 -5.55 13.77
CA GLU A 236 16.78 -4.50 13.73
C GLU A 236 17.20 -4.12 12.32
N ASP A 237 17.38 -5.12 11.44
CA ASP A 237 17.72 -4.90 10.04
C ASP A 237 16.57 -4.22 9.28
N TRP A 238 15.32 -4.59 9.56
CA TRP A 238 14.13 -3.95 9.02
C TRP A 238 13.97 -2.50 9.49
N VAL A 239 14.29 -2.19 10.75
CA VAL A 239 14.34 -0.81 11.24
C VAL A 239 15.41 -0.02 10.48
N ALA A 240 16.63 -0.55 10.39
CA ALA A 240 17.73 0.09 9.66
C ALA A 240 17.41 0.27 8.16
N TRP A 241 16.68 -0.65 7.56
CA TRP A 241 16.17 -0.51 6.20
C TRP A 241 15.10 0.59 6.11
N ALA A 242 14.10 0.53 6.98
CA ALA A 242 13.00 1.48 7.03
C ALA A 242 13.48 2.93 7.23
N GLU A 243 14.50 3.18 8.03
CA GLU A 243 15.10 4.51 8.19
C GLU A 243 15.64 5.05 6.86
N ARG A 244 16.22 4.18 6.04
CA ARG A 244 16.92 4.53 4.79
C ARG A 244 15.99 4.71 3.59
N VAL A 245 14.83 4.08 3.59
CA VAL A 245 13.94 4.09 2.44
C VAL A 245 12.74 5.01 2.58
N THR A 246 12.10 5.34 1.45
CA THR A 246 10.80 6.04 1.47
C THR A 246 9.72 5.14 2.07
N VAL A 247 8.65 5.73 2.61
CA VAL A 247 7.47 4.98 3.09
C VAL A 247 6.92 4.04 2.00
N ARG A 248 6.97 4.49 0.74
CA ARG A 248 6.55 3.70 -0.42
C ARG A 248 7.42 2.46 -0.58
N ARG A 249 8.74 2.64 -0.68
CA ARG A 249 9.65 1.51 -0.85
C ARG A 249 9.53 0.51 0.31
N LEU A 250 9.41 1.00 1.54
CA LEU A 250 9.18 0.15 2.70
C LEU A 250 7.91 -0.70 2.57
N ARG A 251 6.82 -0.13 2.04
CA ARG A 251 5.57 -0.86 1.83
C ARG A 251 5.75 -2.00 0.82
N ASP A 252 6.39 -1.70 -0.30
CA ASP A 252 6.62 -2.69 -1.37
C ASP A 252 7.50 -3.84 -0.86
N ASP A 253 8.57 -3.53 -0.12
CA ASP A 253 9.47 -4.54 0.45
C ASP A 253 8.79 -5.39 1.52
N VAL A 254 7.96 -4.79 2.39
CA VAL A 254 7.21 -5.55 3.40
C VAL A 254 6.14 -6.42 2.75
N GLU A 255 5.44 -5.93 1.73
CA GLU A 255 4.46 -6.74 0.99
C GLU A 255 5.14 -7.96 0.36
N TRP A 256 6.32 -7.78 -0.22
CA TRP A 256 7.14 -8.87 -0.74
C TRP A 256 7.57 -9.85 0.35
N ALA A 257 8.09 -9.35 1.47
CA ALA A 257 8.54 -10.18 2.59
C ALA A 257 7.39 -11.05 3.16
N LEU A 258 6.19 -10.49 3.28
CA LEU A 258 5.00 -11.22 3.72
C LEU A 258 4.52 -12.25 2.69
N ALA A 259 4.62 -11.95 1.40
CA ALA A 259 4.35 -12.92 0.35
C ALA A 259 5.36 -14.08 0.41
N LEU A 260 6.66 -13.77 0.53
CA LEU A 260 7.73 -14.75 0.65
C LEU A 260 7.55 -15.66 1.88
N GLU A 261 7.18 -15.11 3.03
CA GLU A 261 6.91 -15.88 4.24
C GLU A 261 5.85 -16.97 4.01
N GLN A 262 4.83 -16.67 3.20
CA GLN A 262 3.74 -17.58 2.89
C GLN A 262 4.09 -18.57 1.76
N THR A 263 4.82 -18.12 0.73
CA THR A 263 5.12 -18.93 -0.45
C THR A 263 6.40 -19.77 -0.32
N ASP A 264 7.43 -19.25 0.35
CA ASP A 264 8.69 -19.92 0.64
C ASP A 264 9.21 -19.58 2.05
N PRO A 265 8.67 -20.25 3.10
CA PRO A 265 9.09 -20.05 4.47
C PRO A 265 10.57 -20.36 4.73
N VAL A 266 11.22 -21.18 3.88
CA VAL A 266 12.64 -21.52 4.04
C VAL A 266 13.51 -20.34 3.61
N ALA A 267 13.22 -19.73 2.46
CA ALA A 267 13.88 -18.51 2.01
C ALA A 267 13.66 -17.37 3.01
N PHE A 268 12.43 -17.18 3.49
CA PHE A 268 12.14 -16.16 4.51
C PHE A 268 12.96 -16.38 5.79
N ARG A 269 13.06 -17.61 6.30
CA ARG A 269 13.88 -17.90 7.51
C ARG A 269 15.38 -17.63 7.33
N ARG A 270 15.88 -17.57 6.10
CA ARG A 270 17.30 -17.25 5.82
C ARG A 270 17.57 -15.75 5.79
N SER A 271 16.64 -14.93 5.29
CA SER A 271 16.85 -13.49 5.06
C SER A 271 15.93 -12.56 5.85
N GLY A 272 14.91 -13.09 6.54
CA GLY A 272 13.84 -12.29 7.14
C GLY A 272 12.94 -11.60 6.11
N GLY A 273 12.98 -12.04 4.85
CA GLY A 273 12.32 -11.35 3.74
C GLY A 273 12.93 -10.00 3.40
N LEU A 274 14.13 -9.68 3.90
CA LEU A 274 14.85 -8.48 3.47
C LEU A 274 15.30 -8.65 2.02
N PRO A 275 15.21 -7.58 1.20
CA PRO A 275 15.72 -7.63 -0.17
C PRO A 275 17.24 -7.94 -0.16
N PRO A 276 17.70 -8.93 -0.93
CA PRO A 276 19.12 -9.30 -0.94
C PRO A 276 19.99 -8.24 -1.63
N ASP A 277 19.38 -7.47 -2.54
CA ASP A 277 19.97 -6.28 -3.13
C ASP A 277 19.73 -5.12 -2.16
N ARG A 278 20.73 -4.83 -1.33
CA ARG A 278 20.72 -3.74 -0.32
C ARG A 278 20.72 -2.33 -0.96
N GLU A 279 20.33 -2.23 -2.22
CA GLU A 279 20.34 -1.03 -3.04
C GLU A 279 18.91 -0.45 -3.11
N ILE A 280 18.78 0.83 -2.74
CA ILE A 280 17.50 1.53 -2.64
C ILE A 280 17.08 1.94 -4.05
N GLY A 281 16.44 1.07 -4.82
CA GLY A 281 16.17 1.37 -6.22
C GLY A 281 16.07 0.13 -7.09
N ALA A 282 16.42 -1.03 -6.53
CA ALA A 282 16.24 -2.30 -7.21
C ALA A 282 14.79 -2.34 -7.66
N ALA A 283 14.56 -2.71 -8.92
CA ALA A 283 13.21 -2.83 -9.45
C ALA A 283 12.33 -3.59 -8.42
N PRO A 284 11.02 -3.29 -8.30
CA PRO A 284 10.12 -4.33 -7.81
C PRO A 284 10.51 -5.57 -8.59
N ARG A 285 10.95 -6.64 -7.91
CA ARG A 285 11.41 -7.83 -8.64
C ARG A 285 10.24 -8.26 -9.49
N ASP A 286 10.36 -8.05 -10.80
CA ASP A 286 9.33 -8.37 -11.74
C ASP A 286 9.00 -9.85 -11.55
N ALA A 287 7.71 -10.17 -11.52
CA ALA A 287 7.24 -11.54 -11.74
C ALA A 287 7.44 -11.98 -13.21
N GLY A 288 8.53 -11.53 -13.84
CA GLY A 288 8.81 -11.67 -15.26
C GLY A 288 9.81 -10.62 -15.72
N GLY A 289 11.10 -10.88 -15.54
CA GLY A 289 12.18 -10.00 -15.99
C GLY A 289 13.49 -10.75 -16.21
N ASP A 290 13.74 -11.07 -17.47
CA ASP A 290 14.90 -11.75 -18.05
C ASP A 290 16.23 -11.04 -17.72
N ALA A 291 17.05 -11.67 -16.88
CA ALA A 291 18.46 -11.32 -16.67
C ALA A 291 19.24 -12.54 -16.12
N GLY A 292 19.68 -13.44 -17.00
CA GLY A 292 20.93 -14.23 -16.86
C GLY A 292 21.23 -14.96 -15.54
N GLY A 293 20.24 -15.26 -14.71
CA GLY A 293 20.34 -16.12 -13.53
C GLY A 293 19.71 -17.48 -13.83
N ASP A 294 20.19 -18.52 -13.14
CA ASP A 294 19.88 -19.94 -13.35
C ASP A 294 18.46 -20.27 -13.85
N PRO A 295 18.31 -21.33 -14.68
CA PRO A 295 17.00 -21.72 -15.22
C PRO A 295 15.98 -21.84 -14.10
N LEU A 296 14.76 -21.36 -14.40
CA LEU A 296 13.53 -21.67 -13.68
C LEU A 296 13.61 -23.12 -13.17
N PRO A 297 13.54 -23.40 -11.85
CA PRO A 297 13.44 -24.79 -11.42
C PRO A 297 12.20 -25.37 -12.10
N PRO A 298 12.30 -26.53 -12.77
CA PRO A 298 11.14 -27.13 -13.40
C PRO A 298 10.04 -27.32 -12.33
N PRO A 299 8.75 -27.34 -12.72
CA PRO A 299 7.70 -27.74 -11.81
C PRO A 299 8.13 -29.07 -11.20
N LEU A 300 8.34 -29.11 -9.88
CA LEU A 300 8.68 -30.34 -9.18
C LEU A 300 7.57 -31.34 -9.52
N GLU A 301 7.89 -32.32 -10.37
CA GLU A 301 7.12 -33.54 -10.54
C GLU A 301 7.03 -34.17 -9.15
N ARG A 302 5.93 -33.90 -8.43
CA ARG A 302 5.66 -34.53 -7.15
C ARG A 302 5.32 -35.98 -7.44
N GLU A 303 6.21 -36.87 -7.02
CA GLU A 303 5.95 -38.29 -6.91
C GLU A 303 4.61 -38.53 -6.21
N ILE A 304 3.74 -39.24 -6.93
CA ILE A 304 2.40 -39.64 -6.53
C ILE A 304 2.53 -40.65 -5.39
N GLY A 305 2.13 -40.26 -4.17
CA GLY A 305 2.34 -41.14 -3.02
C GLY A 305 1.69 -40.74 -1.70
N ALA A 306 0.49 -40.15 -1.71
CA ALA A 306 -0.46 -40.19 -0.58
C ALA A 306 -1.84 -39.66 -1.03
N PRO A 307 -2.97 -40.23 -0.58
CA PRO A 307 -4.29 -39.77 -1.01
C PRO A 307 -4.53 -38.31 -0.55
N PRO A 308 -5.15 -37.45 -1.37
CA PRO A 308 -5.31 -36.03 -1.04
C PRO A 308 -6.36 -35.86 0.05
N ARG A 309 -6.03 -35.11 1.10
CA ARG A 309 -7.03 -34.46 1.95
C ARG A 309 -7.48 -33.20 1.23
N GLU A 310 -8.76 -33.13 0.85
CA GLU A 310 -9.37 -32.07 0.02
C GLU A 310 -9.35 -30.65 0.65
N SER A 311 -8.71 -30.43 1.80
CA SER A 311 -8.69 -29.15 2.53
C SER A 311 -7.29 -28.57 2.78
N ALA A 312 -6.21 -29.21 2.29
CA ALA A 312 -4.83 -28.83 2.62
C ALA A 312 -4.20 -27.78 1.68
N GLU A 313 -4.85 -27.42 0.56
CA GLU A 313 -4.24 -26.56 -0.46
C GLU A 313 -4.55 -25.06 -0.28
N GLU A 314 -5.62 -24.68 0.42
CA GLU A 314 -6.05 -23.28 0.58
C GLU A 314 -5.54 -22.64 1.89
N THR A 315 -4.22 -22.56 2.04
CA THR A 315 -3.58 -22.01 3.25
C THR A 315 -3.46 -20.48 3.24
N CYS A 316 -3.81 -19.82 2.13
CA CYS A 316 -3.71 -18.37 1.96
C CYS A 316 -5.08 -17.73 1.70
N SER A 317 -5.16 -16.40 1.73
CA SER A 317 -6.34 -15.67 1.25
C SER A 317 -5.98 -14.46 0.38
N VAL A 318 -6.79 -14.22 -0.65
CA VAL A 318 -6.78 -12.98 -1.42
C VAL A 318 -7.86 -12.07 -0.86
N ARG A 319 -7.47 -10.85 -0.48
CA ARG A 319 -8.37 -9.84 0.09
C ARG A 319 -8.14 -8.48 -0.52
N PHE A 320 -9.23 -7.76 -0.81
CA PHE A 320 -9.18 -6.34 -1.16
C PHE A 320 -10.43 -5.59 -0.68
N PHE A 321 -10.31 -4.26 -0.58
CA PHE A 321 -11.40 -3.34 -0.28
C PHE A 321 -11.69 -2.50 -1.52
N GLY A 322 -12.96 -2.22 -1.79
CA GLY A 322 -13.36 -1.40 -2.92
C GLY A 322 -14.81 -0.95 -2.86
N PRO A 323 -15.24 -0.11 -3.81
CA PRO A 323 -16.65 0.20 -4.04
C PRO A 323 -17.53 -1.05 -4.11
N ALA A 324 -18.77 -0.95 -3.60
CA ALA A 324 -19.67 -2.09 -3.43
C ALA A 324 -20.02 -2.79 -4.75
N ASP A 325 -20.16 -2.02 -5.82
CA ASP A 325 -20.39 -2.44 -7.20
C ASP A 325 -19.20 -3.21 -7.78
N ILE A 326 -17.97 -2.71 -7.63
CA ILE A 326 -16.76 -3.42 -8.07
C ILE A 326 -16.60 -4.77 -7.35
N VAL A 327 -16.82 -4.79 -6.02
CA VAL A 327 -16.76 -6.03 -5.23
C VAL A 327 -17.85 -7.02 -5.68
N GLN A 328 -19.04 -6.53 -6.01
CA GLN A 328 -20.14 -7.37 -6.51
C GLN A 328 -19.86 -7.90 -7.90
N LEU A 329 -19.38 -7.07 -8.82
CA LEU A 329 -18.95 -7.47 -10.16
C LEU A 329 -17.92 -8.59 -10.08
N PHE A 330 -16.87 -8.39 -9.27
CA PHE A 330 -15.80 -9.38 -9.13
C PHE A 330 -16.32 -10.71 -8.56
N ARG A 331 -17.22 -10.65 -7.56
CA ARG A 331 -17.88 -11.86 -7.02
C ARG A 331 -18.77 -12.55 -8.05
N ALA A 332 -19.52 -11.78 -8.83
CA ALA A 332 -20.42 -12.32 -9.87
C ALA A 332 -19.61 -13.06 -10.93
N VAL A 333 -18.54 -12.45 -11.47
CA VAL A 333 -17.66 -13.09 -12.45
C VAL A 333 -17.02 -14.35 -11.87
N LEU A 334 -16.55 -14.32 -10.62
CA LEU A 334 -16.02 -15.51 -9.93
C LEU A 334 -17.07 -16.63 -9.87
N CYS A 335 -18.31 -16.31 -9.48
CA CYS A 335 -19.41 -17.29 -9.45
C CYS A 335 -19.72 -17.85 -10.84
N THR A 336 -19.71 -17.03 -11.89
CA THR A 336 -19.92 -17.49 -13.26
C THR A 336 -18.80 -18.44 -13.71
N VAL A 337 -17.54 -18.09 -13.47
CA VAL A 337 -16.40 -18.98 -13.76
C VAL A 337 -16.51 -20.30 -13.01
N ARG A 338 -16.92 -20.27 -11.73
CA ARG A 338 -17.16 -21.50 -10.95
C ARG A 338 -18.22 -22.40 -11.60
N ARG A 339 -19.32 -21.82 -12.09
CA ARG A 339 -20.39 -22.57 -12.77
C ARG A 339 -19.92 -23.16 -14.10
N VAL A 340 -19.18 -22.40 -14.90
CA VAL A 340 -18.61 -22.89 -16.16
C VAL A 340 -17.65 -24.06 -15.90
N MET A 341 -16.74 -23.90 -14.94
CA MET A 341 -15.82 -24.97 -14.54
C MET A 341 -16.55 -26.21 -14.01
N GLU A 342 -17.64 -26.04 -13.25
CA GLU A 342 -18.46 -27.16 -12.77
C GLU A 342 -19.12 -27.92 -13.93
N ARG A 343 -19.65 -27.21 -14.94
CA ARG A 343 -20.20 -27.83 -16.17
C ARG A 343 -19.13 -28.64 -16.91
N ASP A 344 -17.93 -28.11 -17.04
CA ASP A 344 -16.85 -28.75 -17.80
C ASP A 344 -16.22 -29.94 -17.07
N THR A 345 -16.06 -29.83 -15.74
CA THR A 345 -15.34 -30.82 -14.94
C THR A 345 -16.25 -31.80 -14.20
N GLY A 346 -17.55 -31.53 -14.14
CA GLY A 346 -18.54 -32.32 -13.38
C GLY A 346 -18.37 -32.23 -11.85
N ARG A 347 -17.52 -31.34 -11.34
CA ARG A 347 -17.23 -31.14 -9.92
C ARG A 347 -17.26 -29.66 -9.59
N LEU A 348 -17.92 -29.28 -8.51
CA LEU A 348 -17.94 -27.89 -8.03
C LEU A 348 -16.52 -27.47 -7.56
N PRO A 349 -15.87 -26.50 -8.23
CA PRO A 349 -14.57 -26.01 -7.80
C PRO A 349 -14.69 -25.10 -6.57
N THR A 350 -13.60 -25.03 -5.80
CA THR A 350 -13.49 -24.04 -4.72
C THR A 350 -13.44 -22.61 -5.28
N ALA A 351 -13.74 -21.62 -4.44
CA ALA A 351 -13.60 -20.22 -4.83
C ALA A 351 -12.15 -19.87 -5.18
N GLY A 352 -11.16 -20.48 -4.51
CA GLY A 352 -9.74 -20.30 -4.81
C GLY A 352 -9.36 -20.87 -6.18
N GLN A 353 -9.87 -22.04 -6.55
CA GLN A 353 -9.63 -22.65 -7.87
C GLN A 353 -10.18 -21.79 -9.02
N ALA A 354 -11.41 -21.30 -8.89
CA ALA A 354 -11.99 -20.42 -9.89
C ALA A 354 -11.30 -19.05 -9.96
N LEU A 355 -10.84 -18.52 -8.82
CA LEU A 355 -10.01 -17.32 -8.83
C LEU A 355 -8.69 -17.58 -9.57
N GLY A 356 -8.08 -18.75 -9.39
CA GLY A 356 -6.92 -19.19 -10.16
C GLY A 356 -7.19 -19.13 -11.67
N ALA A 357 -8.29 -19.74 -12.12
CA ALA A 357 -8.69 -19.75 -13.53
C ALA A 357 -8.96 -18.35 -14.09
N MET A 358 -9.64 -17.47 -13.34
CA MET A 358 -9.83 -16.06 -13.71
C MET A 358 -8.49 -15.35 -13.95
N LEU A 359 -7.53 -15.56 -13.05
CA LEU A 359 -6.23 -14.90 -13.10
C LEU A 359 -5.37 -15.47 -14.23
N ASP A 360 -5.39 -16.79 -14.44
CA ASP A 360 -4.70 -17.43 -15.56
C ASP A 360 -5.22 -16.90 -16.90
N HIS A 361 -6.54 -16.74 -17.04
CA HIS A 361 -7.15 -16.13 -18.22
C HIS A 361 -6.66 -14.68 -18.43
N ALA A 362 -6.81 -13.81 -17.43
CA ALA A 362 -6.41 -12.41 -17.55
C ALA A 362 -4.90 -12.25 -17.85
N LEU A 363 -4.05 -13.05 -17.20
CA LEU A 363 -2.61 -13.05 -17.44
C LEU A 363 -2.26 -13.53 -18.86
N SER A 364 -2.98 -14.53 -19.37
CA SER A 364 -2.83 -15.03 -20.74
C SER A 364 -3.26 -13.97 -21.75
N SER A 365 -4.45 -13.39 -21.61
CA SER A 365 -5.00 -12.38 -22.53
C SER A 365 -4.13 -11.13 -22.63
N TRP A 366 -3.50 -10.72 -21.52
CA TRP A 366 -2.58 -9.57 -21.51
C TRP A 366 -1.15 -9.90 -21.95
N GLY A 367 -0.87 -11.14 -22.37
CA GLY A 367 0.48 -11.58 -22.72
C GLY A 367 1.47 -11.47 -21.55
N ALA A 368 0.97 -11.45 -20.32
CA ALA A 368 1.79 -11.32 -19.12
C ALA A 368 2.61 -12.59 -18.85
N LEU A 369 2.16 -13.73 -19.37
CA LEU A 369 2.88 -15.00 -19.35
C LEU A 369 4.02 -15.06 -20.38
N ASP A 370 3.98 -14.24 -21.43
CA ASP A 370 5.01 -14.19 -22.48
C ASP A 370 6.25 -13.37 -22.06
N GLY A 371 6.19 -12.66 -20.92
CA GLY A 371 7.28 -11.84 -20.39
C GLY A 371 7.68 -10.63 -21.24
N LYS A 372 7.00 -10.37 -22.37
CA LYS A 372 7.39 -9.33 -23.33
C LYS A 372 6.69 -8.00 -23.06
N VAL A 373 7.38 -7.12 -22.32
CA VAL A 373 6.95 -5.73 -22.14
C VAL A 373 7.23 -4.90 -23.40
N ALA A 374 6.19 -4.25 -23.94
CA ALA A 374 6.30 -3.35 -25.09
C ALA A 374 7.40 -2.30 -24.85
N ALA A 375 8.24 -2.03 -25.87
CA ALA A 375 9.42 -1.16 -25.72
C ALA A 375 9.11 0.23 -25.13
N ARG A 376 7.95 0.79 -25.48
CA ARG A 376 7.45 2.08 -24.95
C ARG A 376 7.04 2.03 -23.47
N HIS A 377 6.75 0.85 -22.93
CA HIS A 377 6.32 0.64 -21.55
C HIS A 377 7.45 0.16 -20.64
N ARG A 378 8.61 -0.25 -21.17
CA ARG A 378 9.71 -0.82 -20.36
C ARG A 378 10.16 0.07 -19.21
N VAL A 379 10.23 1.39 -19.41
CA VAL A 379 10.62 2.33 -18.35
C VAL A 379 9.52 2.46 -17.29
N PHE A 380 8.26 2.51 -17.72
CA PHE A 380 7.12 2.59 -16.81
C PHE A 380 6.95 1.32 -16.00
N ASP A 381 7.08 0.17 -16.64
CA ASP A 381 6.95 -1.13 -16.00
C ASP A 381 8.03 -1.34 -14.94
N ARG A 382 9.30 -1.09 -15.30
CA ARG A 382 10.43 -1.11 -14.35
C ARG A 382 10.22 -0.20 -13.15
N ASP A 383 9.63 0.98 -13.36
CA ASP A 383 9.40 1.97 -12.29
C ASP A 383 8.06 1.75 -11.55
N GLY A 384 7.34 0.67 -11.86
CA GLY A 384 6.06 0.29 -11.24
C GLY A 384 4.91 1.24 -11.56
N TRP A 385 4.92 1.82 -12.77
CA TRP A 385 3.93 2.78 -13.28
C TRP A 385 3.68 3.96 -12.35
N ARG A 386 4.78 4.52 -11.83
CA ARG A 386 4.76 5.59 -10.84
C ARG A 386 5.90 6.55 -11.07
N CYS A 387 5.70 7.79 -10.63
CA CYS A 387 6.78 8.77 -10.62
C CYS A 387 7.96 8.29 -9.76
N ALA A 388 9.18 8.41 -10.29
CA ALA A 388 10.44 8.02 -9.65
C ALA A 388 10.97 9.05 -8.64
N VAL A 389 10.43 10.28 -8.63
CA VAL A 389 10.79 11.29 -7.62
C VAL A 389 10.45 10.78 -6.22
N PRO A 390 11.42 10.74 -5.28
CA PRO A 390 11.19 10.32 -3.90
C PRO A 390 10.03 11.05 -3.23
N GLY A 391 9.16 10.32 -2.56
CA GLY A 391 7.98 10.87 -1.87
C GLY A 391 6.80 11.21 -2.78
N CYS A 392 6.97 11.16 -4.11
CA CYS A 392 5.84 11.33 -5.03
C CYS A 392 4.98 10.06 -5.05
N THR A 393 3.66 10.24 -4.89
CA THR A 393 2.66 9.17 -4.98
C THR A 393 1.94 9.15 -6.33
N SER A 394 2.27 10.07 -7.25
CA SER A 394 1.61 10.18 -8.55
C SER A 394 1.80 8.92 -9.40
N MET A 395 0.68 8.39 -9.88
CA MET A 395 0.55 7.20 -10.72
C MET A 395 0.00 7.52 -12.12
N GLN A 396 -0.31 8.78 -12.38
CA GLN A 396 -0.98 9.25 -13.58
C GLN A 396 -0.15 10.33 -14.28
N ASN A 397 -0.47 10.55 -15.56
CA ASN A 397 0.22 11.51 -16.44
C ASN A 397 1.74 11.33 -16.39
N LEU A 398 2.16 10.08 -16.62
CA LEU A 398 3.54 9.63 -16.53
C LEU A 398 4.25 9.86 -17.86
N HIS A 399 5.43 10.45 -17.78
CA HIS A 399 6.30 10.74 -18.91
C HIS A 399 7.60 9.97 -18.72
N ASP A 400 8.13 9.44 -19.82
CA ASP A 400 9.48 8.90 -19.91
C ASP A 400 10.47 10.04 -20.11
N HIS A 401 11.46 10.13 -19.22
CA HIS A 401 12.39 11.24 -19.17
C HIS A 401 13.84 10.75 -19.03
N HIS A 402 14.73 11.32 -19.84
CA HIS A 402 16.15 11.01 -19.80
C HIS A 402 16.88 11.68 -18.62
N ILE A 403 17.57 10.91 -17.77
CA ILE A 403 18.38 11.42 -16.65
C ILE A 403 19.45 12.39 -17.17
N ARG A 404 20.29 11.93 -18.11
CA ARG A 404 21.13 12.79 -18.95
C ARG A 404 20.31 13.17 -20.17
N PHE A 405 20.05 14.47 -20.36
CA PHE A 405 19.19 14.95 -21.43
C PHE A 405 19.77 14.60 -22.81
N ARG A 406 18.89 14.34 -23.79
CA ARG A 406 19.29 14.13 -25.19
C ARG A 406 20.08 15.31 -25.77
N SER A 407 19.71 16.54 -25.40
CA SER A 407 20.46 17.76 -25.77
C SER A 407 21.89 17.79 -25.22
N ALA A 408 22.16 17.01 -24.17
CA ALA A 408 23.48 16.82 -23.58
C ALA A 408 24.09 15.45 -23.93
N GLN A 409 23.69 14.85 -25.05
CA GLN A 409 24.15 13.53 -25.54
C GLN A 409 23.79 12.35 -24.62
N GLY A 410 22.64 12.40 -23.94
CA GLY A 410 22.10 11.23 -23.24
C GLY A 410 21.61 10.14 -24.19
N SER A 411 21.83 8.87 -23.84
CA SER A 411 21.38 7.71 -24.61
C SER A 411 19.90 7.37 -24.36
N ASP A 412 19.28 6.64 -25.29
CA ASP A 412 17.92 6.08 -25.12
C ASP A 412 17.91 4.75 -24.34
N ALA A 413 19.05 4.37 -23.75
CA ALA A 413 19.19 3.17 -22.92
C ALA A 413 18.27 3.27 -21.70
N LEU A 414 17.75 2.12 -21.24
CA LEU A 414 16.85 2.07 -20.09
C LEU A 414 17.49 2.67 -18.83
N GLU A 415 18.78 2.45 -18.62
CA GLU A 415 19.53 3.04 -17.50
C GLU A 415 19.60 4.57 -17.49
N ASN A 416 19.39 5.22 -18.64
CA ASN A 416 19.34 6.68 -18.74
C ASN A 416 17.91 7.22 -18.74
N ARG A 417 16.88 6.39 -18.56
CA ARG A 417 15.47 6.78 -18.67
C ARG A 417 14.73 6.45 -17.39
N ILE A 418 13.83 7.33 -16.96
CA ILE A 418 13.01 7.20 -15.75
C ILE A 418 11.60 7.74 -15.96
N THR A 419 10.67 7.24 -15.16
CA THR A 419 9.28 7.66 -15.13
C THR A 419 9.08 8.87 -14.24
N LEU A 420 8.51 9.95 -14.76
CA LEU A 420 8.15 11.14 -13.99
C LEU A 420 6.72 11.55 -14.26
N CYS A 421 5.98 11.99 -13.22
CA CYS A 421 4.69 12.64 -13.49
C CYS A 421 4.90 13.99 -14.19
N ALA A 422 3.90 14.45 -14.92
CA ALA A 422 3.95 15.71 -15.67
C ALA A 422 4.41 16.89 -14.81
N PHE A 423 3.98 16.97 -13.54
CA PHE A 423 4.44 18.01 -12.63
C PHE A 423 5.94 17.95 -12.37
N HIS A 424 6.46 16.79 -11.92
CA HIS A 424 7.87 16.67 -11.59
C HIS A 424 8.79 16.72 -12.81
N HIS A 425 8.31 16.24 -13.96
CA HIS A 425 9.00 16.38 -15.22
C HIS A 425 9.14 17.87 -15.60
N LEU A 426 8.02 18.58 -15.75
CA LEU A 426 8.01 19.93 -16.31
C LEU A 426 8.38 21.01 -15.29
N ARG A 427 7.84 20.93 -14.07
CA ARG A 427 8.00 21.95 -13.02
C ARG A 427 9.10 21.63 -12.00
N GLY A 428 9.56 20.38 -11.97
CA GLY A 428 10.67 19.93 -11.14
C GLY A 428 11.99 19.98 -11.90
N VAL A 429 12.17 19.02 -12.82
CA VAL A 429 13.43 18.80 -13.53
C VAL A 429 13.71 19.91 -14.54
N HIS A 430 12.78 20.18 -15.47
CA HIS A 430 13.00 21.23 -16.48
C HIS A 430 13.03 22.65 -15.92
N ALA A 431 12.43 22.89 -14.76
CA ALA A 431 12.53 24.17 -14.05
C ALA A 431 13.76 24.28 -13.13
N ALA A 432 14.68 23.30 -13.17
CA ALA A 432 15.89 23.22 -12.35
C ALA A 432 15.66 23.28 -10.82
N ARG A 433 14.47 22.88 -10.35
CA ARG A 433 14.14 22.77 -8.92
C ARG A 433 14.45 21.39 -8.35
N LEU A 434 14.45 20.39 -9.23
CA LEU A 434 14.87 19.02 -8.96
C LEU A 434 16.01 18.64 -9.90
N ARG A 435 16.89 17.75 -9.44
CA ARG A 435 17.93 17.16 -10.28
C ARG A 435 18.05 15.68 -9.97
N CYS A 436 18.03 14.86 -11.02
CA CYS A 436 18.35 13.45 -10.97
C CYS A 436 19.73 13.22 -11.61
N ARG A 437 20.55 12.35 -11.03
CA ARG A 437 21.81 11.86 -11.59
C ARG A 437 21.91 10.36 -11.31
N GLY A 438 22.76 9.63 -12.02
CA GLY A 438 22.97 8.19 -11.82
C GLY A 438 22.48 7.36 -13.00
N ARG A 439 22.24 6.07 -12.77
CA ARG A 439 21.87 5.07 -13.78
C ARG A 439 20.73 4.20 -13.28
N ALA A 440 19.51 4.46 -13.76
CA ALA A 440 18.34 3.70 -13.34
C ALA A 440 18.48 2.17 -13.60
N PRO A 441 17.74 1.32 -12.87
CA PRO A 441 16.83 1.70 -11.77
C PRO A 441 17.59 2.07 -10.48
N ASP A 442 18.81 1.58 -10.32
CA ASP A 442 19.66 1.76 -9.14
C ASP A 442 20.52 3.04 -9.21
N GLY A 443 21.38 3.30 -8.23
CA GLY A 443 22.38 4.38 -8.28
C GLY A 443 21.87 5.83 -8.51
N LEU A 444 20.56 6.07 -8.49
CA LEU A 444 19.96 7.39 -8.68
C LEU A 444 20.21 8.31 -7.49
N THR A 445 20.62 9.55 -7.75
CA THR A 445 20.70 10.62 -6.76
C THR A 445 19.75 11.74 -7.13
N TRP A 446 18.77 11.97 -6.27
CA TRP A 446 17.80 13.06 -6.36
C TRP A 446 18.21 14.21 -5.45
N GLN A 447 18.34 15.41 -6.00
CA GLN A 447 18.48 16.65 -5.25
C GLN A 447 17.20 17.46 -5.39
N MET A 448 16.66 17.92 -4.26
CA MET A 448 15.41 18.67 -4.19
C MET A 448 15.64 20.05 -3.55
N GLY A 449 14.81 21.03 -3.92
CA GLY A 449 14.90 22.39 -3.37
C GLY A 449 16.22 23.08 -3.74
N ILE A 450 16.68 22.89 -4.98
CA ILE A 450 17.93 23.44 -5.47
C ILE A 450 17.83 24.97 -5.54
N ARG A 451 18.85 25.66 -5.02
CA ARG A 451 18.98 27.12 -5.05
C ARG A 451 20.38 27.53 -5.52
N PRO A 452 20.53 28.67 -6.20
CA PRO A 452 21.85 29.23 -6.49
C PRO A 452 22.63 29.48 -5.20
N GLY A 453 23.89 29.03 -5.16
CA GLY A 453 24.81 29.30 -4.05
C GLY A 453 24.52 28.60 -2.71
N ALA A 454 23.53 27.70 -2.65
CA ALA A 454 23.19 26.97 -1.43
C ALA A 454 23.10 25.44 -1.68
N PRO A 455 23.33 24.61 -0.65
CA PRO A 455 23.09 23.17 -0.78
C PRO A 455 21.59 22.88 -1.04
N PRO A 456 21.29 21.75 -1.72
CA PRO A 456 19.90 21.32 -1.92
C PRO A 456 19.21 21.08 -0.56
N LEU A 457 17.91 21.33 -0.48
CA LEU A 457 17.09 21.09 0.72
C LEU A 457 17.15 19.63 1.17
N ALA A 458 17.10 18.71 0.21
CA ALA A 458 17.17 17.29 0.46
C ALA A 458 17.93 16.59 -0.68
N THR A 459 18.69 15.56 -0.31
CA THR A 459 19.31 14.64 -1.27
C THR A 459 18.89 13.22 -0.91
N TYR A 460 18.37 12.49 -1.88
CA TYR A 460 18.03 11.08 -1.76
C TYR A 460 18.93 10.30 -2.70
N ARG A 461 19.66 9.30 -2.20
CA ARG A 461 20.44 8.40 -3.05
C ARG A 461 19.82 7.02 -3.04
N SER A 462 19.95 6.34 -4.16
CA SER A 462 19.50 4.98 -4.40
C SER A 462 20.38 3.93 -3.67
N GLY A 463 21.08 4.34 -2.61
CA GLY A 463 22.03 3.50 -1.86
C GLY A 463 22.52 4.14 -0.55
N ASP A 464 22.45 5.47 -0.40
CA ASP A 464 22.86 6.16 0.83
C ASP A 464 21.70 6.97 1.43
N LEU A 465 21.19 6.53 2.59
CA LEU A 465 21.08 7.45 3.73
C LEU A 465 22.23 7.09 4.68
N GLN A 466 23.45 7.51 4.34
CA GLN A 466 24.45 7.72 5.37
C GLN A 466 24.06 9.00 6.10
N VAL A 467 23.71 8.85 7.37
CA VAL A 467 23.72 9.96 8.32
C VAL A 467 25.15 10.51 8.30
N LEU A 468 25.31 11.76 7.89
CA LEU A 468 26.54 12.49 8.12
C LEU A 468 26.78 12.49 9.64
N SER A 469 27.91 11.88 10.02
CA SER A 469 28.60 11.82 11.33
C SER A 469 27.89 12.44 12.54
#